data_AF-A0A842T4N1-F1
#
_entry.id   AF-A0A842T4N1-F1
#
_cell.length_a   1.000
_cell.length_b   1.000
_cell.length_c   1.000
_cell.angle_alpha   90.00
_cell.angle_beta   90.00
_cell.angle_gamma   90.00
#
_symmetry.space_group_name_H-M   'P 1'
#
loop_
_entity.id
_entity.type
_entity.pdbx_description
1 polymer ?
#
loop_
_entity_poly.entity_id
_entity_poly.type
_entity_poly.pdbx_seq_one_letter_code
_entity_poly.pdbx_strand_id
1 'polypeptide(L)'
;MCEFNVSNKSDKSQIAEEILVLSYSDDKVLQLRDILGVAEQVESGLIYDVNTLDQTCSIIQHPIVQPFVKLIDNLSTKSATSEEIDELIEKLKDLKAAL
;
A
#
# COMPACT_ATOMS: atom_id res chain seq x y z
N MET A 1 24.16 -4.52 -4.12
CA MET A 1 22.74 -4.83 -3.88
C MET A 1 22.15 -3.57 -3.26
N CYS A 2 20.95 -3.14 -3.66
CA CYS A 2 20.32 -1.94 -3.09
C CYS A 2 19.10 -2.43 -2.32
N GLU A 3 19.21 -2.47 -1.01
CA GLU A 3 18.12 -2.76 -0.09
C GLU A 3 17.50 -1.46 0.45
N PHE A 4 16.28 -1.53 0.97
CA PHE A 4 15.55 -0.39 1.50
C PHE A 4 15.11 -0.62 2.94
N ASN A 5 15.25 0.43 3.75
CA ASN A 5 14.56 0.56 5.02
C ASN A 5 13.17 1.15 4.79
N VAL A 6 12.15 0.43 5.24
CA VAL A 6 10.76 0.77 4.98
C VAL A 6 10.11 1.32 6.23
N SER A 7 9.49 2.49 6.14
CA SER A 7 8.85 3.16 7.27
C SER A 7 7.46 3.70 6.92
N ASN A 8 6.60 3.83 7.93
CA ASN A 8 5.32 4.50 7.79
C ASN A 8 5.54 6.01 7.72
N LYS A 9 4.97 6.67 6.70
CA LYS A 9 5.12 8.10 6.49
C LYS A 9 4.53 8.93 7.63
N SER A 10 3.41 8.50 8.19
CA SER A 10 2.59 9.27 9.12
C SER A 10 3.24 9.41 10.49
N ASP A 11 3.77 8.31 11.04
CA ASP A 11 4.32 8.26 12.40
C ASP A 11 5.83 7.91 12.44
N LYS A 12 6.45 7.67 11.28
CA LYS A 12 7.86 7.27 11.14
C LYS A 12 8.21 5.94 11.79
N SER A 13 7.21 5.12 12.13
CA SER A 13 7.45 3.76 12.62
C SER A 13 8.16 2.92 11.54
N GLN A 14 9.14 2.15 11.98
CA GLN A 14 9.82 1.18 11.12
C GLN A 14 8.85 0.03 10.82
N ILE A 15 8.74 -0.33 9.54
CA ILE A 15 7.92 -1.45 9.08
C ILE A 15 8.81 -2.65 8.82
N ALA A 16 9.83 -2.49 7.96
CA ALA A 16 10.70 -3.59 7.57
C ALA A 16 12.10 -3.08 7.17
N GLU A 17 13.09 -3.96 7.25
CA GLU A 17 14.50 -3.69 6.92
C GLU A 17 14.97 -4.64 5.82
N GLU A 18 16.08 -4.27 5.17
CA GLU A 18 16.74 -5.11 4.17
C GLU A 18 15.80 -5.55 3.01
N ILE A 19 14.86 -4.68 2.61
CA ILE A 19 13.87 -4.99 1.57
C ILE A 19 14.47 -4.82 0.18
N LEU A 20 14.35 -5.85 -0.66
CA LEU A 20 14.81 -5.85 -2.06
C LEU A 20 13.67 -5.65 -3.08
N VAL A 21 12.49 -6.19 -2.78
CA VAL A 21 11.34 -6.14 -3.71
C VAL A 21 10.14 -5.56 -2.99
N LEU A 22 9.57 -4.52 -3.57
CA LEU A 22 8.27 -3.97 -3.19
C LEU A 22 7.30 -4.23 -4.35
N SER A 23 6.21 -4.93 -4.09
CA SER A 23 5.24 -5.29 -5.13
C SER A 23 3.84 -5.44 -4.55
N TYR A 24 2.82 -5.31 -5.38
CA TYR A 24 1.45 -5.62 -4.97
C TYR A 24 1.08 -7.04 -5.38
N SER A 25 0.36 -7.75 -4.50
CA SER A 25 -0.31 -9.00 -4.85
C SER A 25 -1.49 -8.78 -5.80
N ASP A 26 -2.08 -9.85 -6.30
CA ASP A 26 -3.31 -9.79 -7.10
C ASP A 26 -4.47 -9.13 -6.33
N ASP A 27 -4.54 -9.40 -5.02
CA ASP A 27 -5.46 -8.77 -4.06
C ASP A 27 -5.08 -7.34 -3.64
N LYS A 28 -4.08 -6.75 -4.32
CA LYS A 28 -3.61 -5.38 -4.09
C LYS A 28 -3.14 -5.11 -2.66
N VAL A 29 -2.57 -6.14 -2.03
CA VAL A 29 -1.84 -6.01 -0.76
C VAL A 29 -0.37 -5.76 -1.08
N LEU A 30 0.25 -4.80 -0.40
CA LEU A 30 1.67 -4.52 -0.57
C LEU A 30 2.50 -5.63 0.06
N GLN A 31 3.46 -6.15 -0.68
CA GLN A 31 4.39 -7.19 -0.27
C GLN A 31 5.81 -6.61 -0.25
N LEU A 32 6.49 -6.78 0.88
CA LEU A 32 7.87 -6.39 1.09
C LEU A 32 8.71 -7.66 1.20
N ARG A 33 9.60 -7.90 0.24
CA ARG A 33 10.47 -9.07 0.23
C ARG A 33 11.88 -8.70 0.63
N ASP A 34 12.40 -9.35 1.66
CA ASP A 34 13.75 -9.16 2.18
C ASP A 34 14.83 -9.90 1.36
N ILE A 35 16.08 -9.74 1.78
CA ILE A 35 17.26 -10.42 1.21
C ILE A 35 17.22 -11.95 1.32
N LEU A 36 16.45 -12.50 2.26
CA LEU A 36 16.28 -13.95 2.46
C LEU A 36 15.14 -14.51 1.60
N GLY A 37 14.39 -13.64 0.93
CA GLY A 37 13.23 -13.99 0.11
C GLY A 37 11.93 -14.12 0.90
N VAL A 38 11.91 -13.75 2.18
CA VAL A 38 10.71 -13.73 3.02
C VAL A 38 9.87 -12.52 2.65
N ALA A 39 8.57 -12.73 2.44
CA ALA A 39 7.63 -11.66 2.08
C ALA A 39 6.73 -11.31 3.27
N GLU A 40 6.84 -10.07 3.74
CA GLU A 40 5.90 -9.47 4.70
C GLU A 40 4.76 -8.77 3.94
N GLN A 41 3.54 -8.89 4.46
CA GLN A 41 2.37 -8.23 3.89
C GLN A 41 2.00 -6.98 4.69
N VAL A 42 1.89 -5.86 3.99
CA VAL A 42 1.42 -4.58 4.55
C VAL A 42 0.03 -4.32 4.02
N GLU A 43 -0.98 -4.67 4.84
CA GLU A 43 -2.37 -4.40 4.51
C GLU A 43 -2.62 -2.90 4.36
N SER A 44 -3.33 -2.54 3.29
CA SER A 44 -3.68 -1.15 2.97
C SER A 44 -2.48 -0.18 2.96
N GLY A 45 -1.32 -0.65 2.51
CA GLY A 45 -0.11 0.15 2.29
C GLY A 45 -0.01 0.72 0.86
N LEU A 46 0.32 2.00 0.73
CA LEU A 46 0.64 2.68 -0.52
C LEU A 46 2.08 3.17 -0.51
N ILE A 47 2.90 2.75 -1.47
CA ILE A 47 4.25 3.29 -1.65
C ILE A 47 4.13 4.78 -1.95
N TYR A 48 4.73 5.62 -1.10
CA TYR A 48 4.67 7.08 -1.24
C TYR A 48 5.94 7.65 -1.88
N ASP A 49 7.10 7.19 -1.41
CA ASP A 49 8.40 7.67 -1.88
C ASP A 49 9.44 6.56 -1.74
N VAL A 50 10.36 6.52 -2.71
CA VAL A 50 11.48 5.58 -2.75
C VAL A 50 12.73 6.36 -3.11
N ASN A 51 13.70 6.39 -2.21
CA ASN A 51 14.96 7.08 -2.41
C ASN A 51 16.12 6.09 -2.37
N THR A 52 16.81 5.98 -3.50
CA THR A 52 17.93 5.05 -3.69
C THR A 52 19.24 5.59 -3.14
N LEU A 53 19.36 6.91 -2.93
CA LEU A 53 20.57 7.52 -2.40
C LEU A 53 20.72 7.24 -0.90
N ASP A 54 19.62 7.27 -0.16
CA ASP A 54 19.58 7.00 1.28
C ASP A 54 18.98 5.63 1.62
N GLN A 55 18.60 4.85 0.60
CA GLN A 55 18.06 3.50 0.76
C GLN A 55 16.80 3.47 1.64
N THR A 56 15.91 4.44 1.44
CA THR A 56 14.65 4.53 2.18
C THR A 56 13.44 4.35 1.28
N CYS A 57 12.39 3.75 1.85
CA CYS A 57 11.06 3.73 1.29
C CYS A 57 10.07 4.18 2.36
N SER A 58 9.17 5.09 2.00
CA SER A 58 8.08 5.51 2.88
C SER A 58 6.73 5.07 2.32
N ILE A 59 5.88 4.57 3.22
CA ILE A 59 4.56 4.02 2.88
C ILE A 59 3.49 4.83 3.62
N ILE A 60 2.38 5.13 2.94
CA ILE A 60 1.14 5.56 3.58
C ILE A 60 0.33 4.30 3.90
N GLN A 61 -0.02 4.09 5.17
CA GLN A 61 -0.92 3.02 5.55
C GLN A 61 -2.26 3.60 6.01
N HIS A 62 -3.34 3.27 5.31
CA HIS A 62 -4.68 3.73 5.66
C HIS A 62 -5.75 2.76 5.14
N PRO A 63 -6.79 2.39 5.91
CA PRO A 63 -7.79 1.39 5.52
C PRO A 63 -8.49 1.60 4.17
N ILE A 64 -8.43 2.81 3.62
CA ILE A 64 -9.01 3.14 2.30
C ILE A 64 -8.11 2.75 1.12
N VAL A 65 -6.80 2.62 1.36
CA VAL A 65 -5.80 2.44 0.30
C VAL A 65 -6.09 1.17 -0.51
N GLN A 66 -6.24 0.02 0.15
CA GLN A 66 -6.44 -1.23 -0.60
C GLN A 66 -7.75 -1.23 -1.40
N PRO A 67 -8.93 -0.86 -0.83
CA PRO A 67 -10.16 -0.68 -1.60
C PRO A 67 -9.99 0.26 -2.79
N PHE A 68 -9.30 1.39 -2.60
CA PHE A 68 -9.05 2.36 -3.64
C PHE A 68 -8.18 1.79 -4.77
N VAL A 69 -7.07 1.13 -4.43
CA VAL A 69 -6.17 0.51 -5.43
C VAL A 69 -6.89 -0.60 -6.19
N LYS A 70 -7.69 -1.43 -5.51
CA LYS A 70 -8.54 -2.44 -6.16
C LYS A 70 -9.50 -1.81 -7.16
N LEU A 71 -10.22 -0.77 -6.75
CA LEU A 71 -11.16 -0.08 -7.62
C LEU A 71 -10.48 0.53 -8.85
N ILE A 72 -9.33 1.19 -8.67
CA ILE A 72 -8.57 1.78 -9.78
C ILE A 72 -8.10 0.72 -10.79
N ASP A 73 -7.64 -0.42 -10.30
CA ASP A 73 -7.24 -1.54 -11.17
C ASP A 73 -8.44 -2.08 -11.96
N ASN A 74 -9.56 -2.34 -11.28
CA ASN A 74 -10.79 -2.83 -11.92
C ASN A 74 -11.40 -1.83 -12.91
N LEU A 75 -11.30 -0.53 -12.63
CA LEU A 75 -11.71 0.51 -13.58
C LEU A 75 -10.81 0.51 -14.82
N SER A 76 -9.51 0.31 -14.63
CA SER A 76 -8.53 0.26 -15.72
C SER A 76 -8.73 -0.96 -16.62
N THR A 77 -9.17 -2.08 -16.06
CA THR A 77 -9.50 -3.32 -16.80
C THR A 77 -10.95 -3.39 -17.28
N LYS A 78 -11.78 -2.37 -16.98
CA LYS A 78 -13.22 -2.32 -17.28
C LYS A 78 -14.04 -3.44 -16.63
N SER A 79 -13.57 -3.98 -15.51
CA SER A 79 -14.27 -5.00 -14.72
C SER A 79 -14.89 -4.46 -13.43
N ALA A 80 -14.76 -3.16 -13.16
CA ALA A 80 -15.33 -2.54 -11.97
C ALA A 80 -16.86 -2.62 -11.95
N THR A 81 -17.41 -2.84 -10.75
CA THR A 81 -18.87 -2.84 -10.54
C THR A 81 -19.34 -1.60 -9.80
N SER A 82 -20.64 -1.29 -9.88
CA SER A 82 -21.24 -0.19 -9.11
C SER A 82 -21.08 -0.39 -7.61
N GLU A 83 -21.19 -1.64 -7.15
CA GLU A 83 -21.08 -2.00 -5.74
C GLU A 83 -19.69 -1.65 -5.18
N GLU A 84 -18.62 -1.89 -5.95
CA GLU A 84 -17.25 -1.53 -5.52
C GLU A 84 -17.06 -0.01 -5.36
N ILE A 85 -17.72 0.78 -6.21
CA ILE A 85 -17.72 2.25 -6.11
C ILE A 85 -18.49 2.68 -4.87
N ASP A 86 -19.68 2.12 -4.65
CA ASP A 86 -20.53 2.43 -3.51
C ASP A 86 -19.86 2.07 -2.18
N GLU A 87 -19.19 0.92 -2.09
CA GLU A 87 -18.41 0.51 -0.92
C GLU A 87 -17.31 1.54 -0.57
N LEU A 88 -16.59 2.05 -1.58
CA LEU A 88 -15.57 3.07 -1.35
C LEU A 88 -16.19 4.40 -0.90
N ILE A 89 -17.33 4.78 -1.48
CA ILE A 89 -18.07 5.98 -1.08
C ILE A 89 -18.54 5.89 0.37
N GLU A 90 -19.07 4.75 0.82
CA GLU A 90 -19.47 4.56 2.21
C GLU A 90 -18.27 4.67 3.15
N LYS A 91 -17.13 4.04 2.82
CA LYS A 91 -15.89 4.22 3.61
C LYS A 91 -15.45 5.68 3.69
N LEU A 92 -15.58 6.46 2.61
CA LEU A 92 -15.28 7.89 2.62
C LEU A 92 -16.26 8.69 3.48
N LYS A 93 -17.55 8.33 3.50
CA LYS A 93 -18.55 8.96 4.36
C LYS A 93 -18.26 8.71 5.83
N ASP A 94 -17.91 7.47 6.19
CA ASP A 94 -17.54 7.12 7.57
C ASP A 94 -16.33 7.92 8.04
N LEU A 95 -15.29 8.03 7.21
CA LEU A 95 -14.11 8.84 7.51
C LEU A 95 -14.45 10.33 7.66
N LYS A 96 -15.31 10.85 6.78
CA LYS A 96 -15.78 12.24 6.87
C LYS A 96 -16.54 12.51 8.16
N ALA A 97 -17.31 11.54 8.66
CA ALA A 97 -18.04 11.67 9.92
C ALA A 97 -17.13 11.60 11.16
N ALA A 98 -15.92 11.06 11.02
CA ALA A 98 -14.91 10.96 12.08
C ALA A 98 -13.95 12.17 12.15
N LEU A 99 -14.06 13.14 11.23
CA LEU A 99 -13.31 14.42 11.25
C LEU A 99 -14.02 15.46 12.12
#